data_AF-V5RWY5-F1
#
_entry.id   AF-V5RWY5-F1
#
_cell.length_a   1.000
_cell.length_b   1.000
_cell.length_c   1.000
_cell.angle_alpha   90.00
_cell.angle_beta   90.00
_cell.angle_gamma   90.00
#
_symmetry.space_group_name_H-M   'P 1'
#
loop_
_entity.id
_entity.type
_entity.pdbx_description
1 polymer ?
#
loop_
_entity_poly.entity_id
_entity_poly.type
_entity_poly.pdbx_seq_one_letter_code
_entity_poly.pdbx_strand_id
1 'polypeptide(L)'
;MDVKAGSPWQRHFGLEWTLSAVVTLIALIAWVTTRHIGQQPLGVYDVFPIFGLIAFSWMWVVYVSGAARRLLKLGKPHGHLYWSVSSGLILVAIIIHPLLVSSGLAWDGLGLPPGSYFAAYQSLGWFLLLGSAALLVFLSYELRRWWGKASWWKWVESAQKLAMVAIFIHSLVLGRELTVGWFKTIWWLYGLTLMAAWVYNYYYDKRRVGR
;
A
#
# COMPACT_ATOMS: atom_id res chain seq x y z
N MET A 1 -38.44 23.85 9.66
CA MET A 1 -36.99 23.86 9.93
C MET A 1 -36.35 22.92 8.94
N ASP A 2 -35.95 23.45 7.78
CA ASP A 2 -35.25 22.67 6.76
C ASP A 2 -33.82 22.41 7.25
N VAL A 3 -33.51 21.14 7.49
CA VAL A 3 -32.14 20.66 7.63
C VAL A 3 -31.46 20.94 6.30
N LYS A 4 -30.65 22.01 6.25
CA LYS A 4 -29.80 22.33 5.09
C LYS A 4 -29.10 21.06 4.65
N ALA A 5 -29.52 20.51 3.52
CA ALA A 5 -28.82 19.42 2.87
C ALA A 5 -27.38 19.90 2.67
N GLY A 6 -26.44 19.33 3.43
CA GLY A 6 -25.03 19.64 3.34
C GLY A 6 -24.59 19.65 1.88
N SER A 7 -23.78 20.65 1.51
CA SER A 7 -23.47 20.93 0.11
C SER A 7 -22.96 19.68 -0.60
N PRO A 8 -23.22 19.50 -1.91
CA PRO A 8 -22.71 18.35 -2.67
C PRO A 8 -21.20 18.14 -2.50
N TRP A 9 -20.46 19.21 -2.19
CA TRP A 9 -19.02 19.21 -1.93
C TRP A 9 -18.63 18.55 -0.59
N GLN A 10 -19.49 18.56 0.42
CA GLN A 10 -19.22 17.95 1.73
C GLN A 10 -19.35 16.41 1.72
N ARG A 11 -20.14 15.83 0.81
CA ARG A 11 -20.41 14.39 0.79
C ARG A 11 -19.38 13.56 0.01
N HIS A 12 -18.49 14.21 -0.73
CA HIS A 12 -17.54 13.53 -1.62
C HIS A 12 -16.08 13.68 -1.20
N PHE A 13 -15.77 14.48 -0.18
CA PHE A 13 -14.42 14.56 0.37
C PHE A 13 -14.15 13.44 1.39
N GLY A 14 -15.19 12.92 2.05
CA GLY A 14 -15.02 12.04 3.21
C GLY A 14 -14.60 10.60 2.92
N LEU A 15 -14.99 9.98 1.79
CA LEU A 15 -14.83 8.53 1.63
C LEU A 15 -13.37 8.08 1.72
N GLU A 16 -12.50 8.68 0.90
CA GLU A 16 -11.09 8.27 0.85
C GLU A 16 -10.33 8.62 2.13
N TRP A 17 -10.60 9.79 2.71
CA TRP A 17 -9.98 10.18 3.98
C TRP A 17 -10.44 9.29 5.12
N THR A 18 -11.74 9.02 5.23
CA THR A 18 -12.29 8.10 6.25
C THR A 18 -11.72 6.71 6.07
N LEU A 19 -11.70 6.18 4.85
CA LEU A 19 -11.16 4.85 4.61
C LEU A 19 -9.65 4.80 4.91
N SER A 20 -8.88 5.82 4.53
CA SER A 20 -7.45 5.93 4.85
C SER A 20 -7.21 5.99 6.36
N ALA A 21 -8.02 6.75 7.10
CA ALA A 21 -7.95 6.82 8.56
C ALA A 21 -8.28 5.48 9.21
N VAL A 22 -9.33 4.79 8.75
CA VAL A 22 -9.74 3.47 9.25
C VAL A 22 -8.64 2.44 9.02
N VAL A 23 -8.10 2.33 7.81
CA VAL A 23 -7.04 1.33 7.54
C VAL A 23 -5.74 1.65 8.27
N THR A 24 -5.43 2.94 8.49
CA THR A 24 -4.29 3.36 9.32
C THR A 24 -4.48 2.94 10.77
N LEU A 25 -5.66 3.18 11.34
CA LEU A 25 -5.97 2.77 12.71
C LEU A 25 -5.91 1.24 12.86
N ILE A 26 -6.44 0.50 11.89
CA ILE A 26 -6.35 -0.97 11.87
C ILE A 26 -4.88 -1.44 11.85
N ALA A 27 -4.04 -0.84 10.98
CA ALA A 27 -2.62 -1.15 10.93
C ALA A 27 -1.90 -0.83 12.24
N LEU A 28 -2.21 0.30 12.88
CA LEU A 28 -1.67 0.69 14.18
C LEU A 28 -2.09 -0.28 15.27
N ILE A 29 -3.36 -0.70 15.31
CA ILE A 29 -3.85 -1.70 16.27
C ILE A 29 -3.12 -3.03 16.08
N ALA A 30 -2.97 -3.50 14.84
CA ALA A 30 -2.23 -4.72 14.55
C ALA A 30 -0.77 -4.63 15.02
N TRP A 31 -0.11 -3.50 14.75
CA TRP A 31 1.25 -3.24 15.20
C TRP A 31 1.39 -3.18 16.73
N VAL A 32 0.52 -2.44 17.42
CA VAL A 32 0.50 -2.31 18.88
C VAL A 32 0.24 -3.66 19.56
N THR A 33 -0.66 -4.48 19.01
CA THR A 33 -1.06 -5.75 19.62
C THR A 33 -0.07 -6.88 19.40
N THR A 34 0.73 -6.80 18.32
CA THR A 34 1.79 -7.77 18.01
C THR A 34 3.10 -7.40 18.67
N ARG A 35 3.33 -6.11 18.91
CA ARG A 35 4.37 -5.62 19.79
C ARG A 35 3.97 -5.97 21.23
N HIS A 36 4.74 -6.79 21.93
CA HIS A 36 4.54 -7.00 23.37
C HIS A 36 4.95 -5.73 24.15
N ILE A 37 4.11 -4.69 24.08
CA ILE A 37 4.38 -3.36 24.63
C ILE A 37 4.73 -3.47 26.12
N GLY A 38 5.83 -2.82 26.51
CA GLY A 38 6.30 -2.75 27.90
C GLY A 38 7.40 -3.74 28.26
N GLN A 39 7.77 -4.68 27.38
CA GLN A 39 8.83 -5.66 27.67
C GLN A 39 10.23 -5.24 27.20
N GLN A 40 10.33 -4.38 26.18
CA GLN A 40 11.60 -3.96 25.57
C GLN A 40 11.51 -2.53 25.02
N PRO A 41 12.61 -1.75 25.01
CA PRO A 41 12.69 -0.49 24.27
C PRO A 41 12.33 -0.65 22.79
N LEU A 42 11.89 0.43 22.15
CA LEU A 42 11.59 0.40 20.70
C LEU A 42 12.89 0.31 19.89
N GLY A 43 13.03 -0.79 19.14
CA GLY A 43 14.11 -0.97 18.17
C GLY A 43 13.68 -0.74 16.72
N VAL A 44 14.65 -0.68 15.82
CA VAL A 44 14.41 -0.55 14.36
C VAL A 44 13.48 -1.65 13.84
N TYR A 45 13.70 -2.90 14.29
CA TYR A 45 12.89 -4.07 13.91
C TYR A 45 11.45 -4.03 14.42
N ASP A 46 11.17 -3.18 15.41
CA ASP A 46 9.81 -2.93 15.86
C ASP A 46 9.15 -1.82 15.08
N VAL A 47 9.91 -0.84 14.60
CA VAL A 47 9.37 0.36 13.97
C VAL A 47 9.19 0.18 12.46
N PHE A 48 10.08 -0.52 11.76
CA PHE A 48 9.96 -0.65 10.30
C PHE A 48 8.63 -1.26 9.79
N PRO A 49 7.95 -2.22 10.47
CA PRO A 49 6.78 -2.87 9.89
C PRO A 49 5.58 -1.93 9.72
N ILE A 50 5.38 -0.97 10.62
CA ILE A 50 4.21 -0.07 10.56
C ILE A 50 4.19 0.75 9.26
N PHE A 51 5.36 1.14 8.76
CA PHE A 51 5.48 1.85 7.49
C PHE A 51 5.06 0.97 6.32
N GLY A 52 5.42 -0.31 6.31
CA GLY A 52 4.97 -1.27 5.29
C GLY A 52 3.45 -1.49 5.33
N LEU A 53 2.88 -1.63 6.52
CA LEU A 53 1.44 -1.79 6.71
C LEU A 53 0.65 -0.56 6.24
N ILE A 54 1.08 0.64 6.65
CA ILE A 54 0.45 1.89 6.24
C ILE A 54 0.58 2.09 4.73
N ALA A 55 1.78 1.88 4.17
CA ALA A 55 2.01 2.04 2.74
C ALA A 55 1.08 1.15 1.91
N PHE A 56 1.03 -0.15 2.19
CA PHE A 56 0.15 -1.07 1.47
C PHE A 56 -1.33 -0.69 1.64
N SER A 57 -1.74 -0.37 2.87
CA SER A 57 -3.13 -0.03 3.17
C SER A 57 -3.58 1.22 2.41
N TRP A 58 -2.74 2.26 2.34
CA TRP A 58 -3.06 3.47 1.59
C TRP A 58 -3.05 3.24 0.08
N MET A 59 -2.09 2.46 -0.44
CA MET A 59 -2.12 2.03 -1.85
C MET A 59 -3.42 1.30 -2.17
N TRP A 60 -3.84 0.38 -1.30
CA TRP A 60 -5.12 -0.32 -1.42
C TRP A 60 -6.31 0.65 -1.47
N VAL A 61 -6.37 1.66 -0.59
CA VAL A 61 -7.43 2.68 -0.63
C VAL A 61 -7.46 3.40 -1.97
N VAL A 62 -6.31 3.83 -2.50
CA VAL A 62 -6.23 4.54 -3.79
C VAL A 62 -6.82 3.69 -4.93
N TYR A 63 -6.53 2.39 -4.97
CA TYR A 63 -7.08 1.49 -5.99
C TYR A 63 -8.58 1.21 -5.80
N VAL A 64 -9.01 0.88 -4.58
CA VAL A 64 -10.38 0.46 -4.30
C VAL A 64 -11.36 1.62 -4.34
N SER A 65 -10.97 2.82 -3.89
CA SER A 65 -11.82 4.02 -3.92
C SER A 65 -12.24 4.40 -5.34
N GLY A 66 -11.40 4.14 -6.34
CA GLY A 66 -11.76 4.34 -7.76
C GLY A 66 -12.94 3.46 -8.19
N ALA A 67 -12.95 2.18 -7.79
CA ALA A 67 -14.07 1.27 -8.06
C ALA A 67 -15.30 1.61 -7.20
N ALA A 68 -15.11 1.87 -5.91
CA ALA A 68 -16.18 2.21 -4.97
C ALA A 68 -16.98 3.44 -5.42
N ARG A 69 -16.30 4.51 -5.85
CA ARG A 69 -16.96 5.70 -6.40
C ARG A 69 -17.83 5.40 -7.60
N ARG A 70 -17.31 4.60 -8.54
CA ARG A 70 -18.04 4.23 -9.76
C ARG A 70 -19.28 3.40 -9.43
N LEU A 71 -19.17 2.46 -8.49
CA LEU A 71 -20.29 1.63 -8.01
C LEU A 71 -21.37 2.49 -7.33
N LEU A 72 -20.94 3.39 -6.45
CA LEU A 72 -21.82 4.29 -5.70
C LEU A 72 -22.29 5.51 -6.52
N LYS A 73 -21.92 5.59 -7.81
CA LYS A 73 -22.20 6.73 -8.70
C LYS A 73 -21.82 8.08 -8.09
N LEU A 74 -20.76 8.10 -7.29
CA LEU A 74 -20.22 9.32 -6.71
C LEU A 74 -19.54 10.12 -7.84
N GLY A 75 -19.63 11.46 -7.75
CA GLY A 75 -18.98 12.35 -8.70
C GLY A 75 -17.48 12.10 -8.84
N LYS A 76 -16.88 12.69 -9.88
CA LYS A 76 -15.44 12.53 -10.19
C LYS A 76 -14.57 12.83 -8.97
N PRO A 77 -13.51 12.03 -8.72
CA PRO A 77 -12.58 12.25 -7.62
C PRO A 77 -11.80 13.54 -7.88
N HIS A 78 -11.98 14.56 -7.06
CA HIS A 78 -11.32 15.85 -7.26
C HIS A 78 -10.82 16.47 -5.94
N GLY A 79 -10.10 15.68 -5.15
CA GLY A 79 -9.16 16.24 -4.19
C GLY A 79 -7.75 16.13 -4.75
N HIS A 80 -7.26 17.13 -5.51
CA HIS A 80 -5.81 17.21 -5.81
C HIS A 80 -4.98 17.06 -4.52
N LEU A 81 -5.51 17.58 -3.41
CA LEU A 81 -4.96 17.41 -2.07
C LEU A 81 -4.88 15.94 -1.64
N TYR A 82 -5.97 15.16 -1.72
CA TYR A 82 -5.94 13.76 -1.31
C TYR A 82 -4.91 12.98 -2.13
N TRP A 83 -4.91 13.15 -3.46
CA TRP A 83 -3.98 12.44 -4.32
C TRP A 83 -2.52 12.82 -4.04
N SER A 84 -2.23 14.11 -3.88
CA SER A 84 -0.89 14.60 -3.55
C SER A 84 -0.41 14.08 -2.18
N VAL A 85 -1.25 14.20 -1.15
CA VAL A 85 -0.91 13.74 0.21
C VAL A 85 -0.77 12.23 0.28
N SER A 86 -1.72 11.47 -0.26
CA SER A 86 -1.66 10.01 -0.24
C SER A 86 -0.44 9.49 -1.00
N SER A 87 -0.15 10.01 -2.20
CA SER A 87 1.02 9.61 -2.97
C SER A 87 2.32 9.93 -2.24
N GLY A 88 2.42 11.12 -1.65
CA GLY A 88 3.59 11.51 -0.85
C GLY A 88 3.79 10.64 0.39
N LEU A 89 2.72 10.37 1.15
CA LEU A 89 2.78 9.52 2.34
C LEU A 89 3.13 8.08 1.99
N ILE A 90 2.52 7.51 0.95
CA ILE A 90 2.85 6.17 0.44
C ILE A 90 4.33 6.12 0.07
N LEU A 91 4.82 7.09 -0.72
CA LEU A 91 6.21 7.14 -1.18
C LEU A 91 7.20 7.17 -0.01
N VAL A 92 6.95 8.04 0.98
CA VAL A 92 7.78 8.11 2.18
C VAL A 92 7.76 6.78 2.94
N ALA A 93 6.57 6.19 3.13
CA ALA A 93 6.43 4.95 3.88
C ALA A 93 7.08 3.75 3.17
N ILE A 94 6.92 3.60 1.84
CA ILE A 94 7.56 2.50 1.09
C ILE A 94 9.08 2.63 1.02
N ILE A 95 9.63 3.84 1.14
CA ILE A 95 11.07 4.07 1.18
C ILE A 95 11.62 3.81 2.58
N ILE A 96 10.98 4.38 3.61
CA ILE A 96 11.43 4.23 5.00
C ILE A 96 11.38 2.76 5.44
N HIS A 97 10.33 2.02 5.07
CA HIS A 97 10.15 0.62 5.47
C HIS A 97 11.39 -0.28 5.19
N PRO A 98 11.86 -0.43 3.94
CA PRO A 98 13.03 -1.25 3.63
C PRO A 98 14.36 -0.58 4.04
N LEU A 99 14.43 0.75 4.08
CA LEU A 99 15.64 1.44 4.55
C LEU A 99 15.91 1.17 6.02
N LEU A 100 14.87 1.19 6.87
CA LEU A 100 15.01 0.89 8.29
C LEU A 100 15.54 -0.52 8.51
N VAL A 101 14.90 -1.56 7.95
CA VAL A 101 15.38 -2.94 8.11
C VAL A 101 16.79 -3.13 7.55
N SER A 102 17.10 -2.54 6.38
CA SER A 102 18.44 -2.68 5.78
C SER A 102 19.52 -1.98 6.60
N SER A 103 19.18 -0.83 7.21
CA SER A 103 20.09 -0.11 8.10
C SER A 103 20.30 -0.86 9.42
N GLY A 104 19.23 -1.43 9.98
CA GLY A 104 19.31 -2.29 11.16
C GLY A 104 20.24 -3.48 10.92
N LEU A 105 20.06 -4.20 9.81
CA LEU A 105 20.91 -5.34 9.46
C LEU A 105 22.37 -4.93 9.25
N ALA A 106 22.60 -3.75 8.66
CA ALA A 106 23.95 -3.22 8.49
C ALA A 106 24.60 -2.87 9.83
N TRP A 107 23.85 -2.30 10.78
CA TRP A 107 24.33 -2.02 12.14
C TRP A 107 24.59 -3.29 12.96
N ASP A 108 23.85 -4.35 12.68
CA ASP A 108 24.08 -5.68 13.27
C ASP A 108 25.30 -6.40 12.64
N GLY A 109 26.01 -5.76 11.71
CA GLY A 109 27.23 -6.29 11.10
C GLY A 109 27.00 -7.24 9.92
N LEU A 110 25.76 -7.38 9.44
CA LEU A 110 25.41 -8.26 8.32
C LEU A 110 25.66 -7.61 6.94
N GLY A 111 26.02 -6.33 6.92
CA GLY A 111 26.31 -5.57 5.70
C GLY A 111 25.06 -5.14 4.93
N LEU A 112 25.24 -4.88 3.63
CA LEU A 112 24.17 -4.37 2.76
C LEU A 112 23.43 -5.51 2.02
N PRO A 113 22.18 -5.27 1.60
CA PRO A 113 21.46 -6.18 0.70
C PRO A 113 22.20 -6.36 -0.64
N PRO A 114 22.10 -7.51 -1.32
CA PRO A 114 21.24 -8.66 -0.99
C PRO A 114 21.83 -9.59 0.08
N GLY A 115 23.14 -9.50 0.37
CA GLY A 115 23.84 -10.44 1.27
C GLY A 115 23.23 -10.49 2.67
N SER A 116 22.93 -9.33 3.25
CA SER A 116 22.33 -9.24 4.58
C SER A 116 20.95 -9.89 4.69
N TYR A 117 20.16 -9.90 3.61
CA TYR A 117 18.84 -10.54 3.60
C TYR A 117 18.95 -12.06 3.71
N PHE A 118 19.88 -12.68 2.98
CA PHE A 118 20.08 -14.12 3.07
C PHE A 118 20.77 -14.54 4.36
N ALA A 119 21.64 -13.70 4.90
CA ALA A 119 22.25 -13.93 6.21
C ALA A 119 21.19 -13.95 7.33
N ALA A 120 20.26 -12.99 7.33
CA ALA A 120 19.25 -12.87 8.40
C ALA A 120 18.01 -13.77 8.21
N TYR A 121 17.55 -13.95 6.96
CA TYR A 121 16.27 -14.61 6.67
C TYR A 121 16.41 -15.91 5.88
N GLN A 122 17.64 -16.34 5.55
CA GLN A 122 17.95 -17.60 4.88
C GLN A 122 17.11 -17.81 3.61
N SER A 123 16.35 -18.91 3.51
CA SER A 123 15.49 -19.24 2.36
C SER A 123 14.40 -18.21 2.11
N LEU A 124 14.02 -17.41 3.11
CA LEU A 124 13.04 -16.34 2.99
C LEU A 124 13.64 -15.03 2.44
N GLY A 125 14.97 -14.93 2.33
CA GLY A 125 15.67 -13.77 1.77
C GLY A 125 15.17 -13.36 0.37
N TRP A 126 14.69 -14.33 -0.41
CA TRP A 126 14.08 -14.08 -1.72
C TRP A 126 12.81 -13.21 -1.64
N PHE A 127 12.01 -13.35 -0.58
CA PHE A 127 10.84 -12.51 -0.39
C PHE A 127 11.23 -11.08 -0.05
N LEU A 128 12.35 -10.85 0.64
CA LEU A 128 12.89 -9.50 0.85
C LEU A 128 13.31 -8.86 -0.47
N LEU A 129 14.02 -9.62 -1.33
CA LEU A 129 14.37 -9.14 -2.67
C LEU A 129 13.16 -8.88 -3.56
N LEU A 130 12.11 -9.68 -3.44
CA LEU A 130 10.83 -9.42 -4.12
C LEU A 130 10.26 -8.05 -3.70
N GLY A 131 10.34 -7.73 -2.40
CA GLY A 131 9.96 -6.42 -1.87
C GLY A 131 10.83 -5.29 -2.46
N SER A 132 12.15 -5.46 -2.52
CA SER A 132 13.06 -4.48 -3.14
C SER A 132 12.79 -4.28 -4.63
N ALA A 133 12.54 -5.36 -5.37
CA ALA A 133 12.18 -5.28 -6.78
C ALA A 133 10.85 -4.55 -6.99
N ALA A 134 9.85 -4.83 -6.15
CA ALA A 134 8.58 -4.13 -6.18
C ALA A 134 8.74 -2.63 -5.86
N LEU A 135 9.59 -2.26 -4.90
CA LEU A 135 9.92 -0.87 -4.61
C LEU A 135 10.48 -0.15 -5.85
N LEU A 136 11.44 -0.75 -6.56
CA LEU A 136 12.00 -0.15 -7.79
C LEU A 136 10.92 0.06 -8.84
N VAL A 137 9.98 -0.88 -8.96
CA VAL A 137 8.81 -0.70 -9.82
C VAL A 137 7.99 0.50 -9.35
N PHE A 138 7.58 0.59 -8.08
CA PHE A 138 6.81 1.74 -7.59
C PHE A 138 7.53 3.08 -7.82
N LEU A 139 8.82 3.16 -7.53
CA LEU A 139 9.63 4.37 -7.76
C LEU A 139 9.70 4.76 -9.24
N SER A 140 9.69 3.78 -10.16
CA SER A 140 9.68 4.08 -11.59
C SER A 140 8.44 4.89 -12.01
N TYR A 141 7.35 4.86 -11.25
CA TYR A 141 6.15 5.64 -11.53
C TYR A 141 6.37 7.15 -11.38
N GLU A 142 7.32 7.60 -10.56
CA GLU A 142 7.70 9.03 -10.45
C GLU A 142 8.25 9.56 -11.78
N LEU A 143 8.76 8.67 -12.62
CA LEU A 143 9.28 9.00 -13.94
C LEU A 143 8.16 9.28 -14.96
N ARG A 144 6.88 9.06 -14.60
CA ARG A 144 5.71 9.26 -15.46
C ARG A 144 5.64 10.67 -16.02
N ARG A 145 6.05 11.67 -15.23
CA ARG A 145 6.03 13.07 -15.65
C ARG A 145 6.89 13.35 -16.90
N TRP A 146 7.90 12.53 -17.13
CA TRP A 146 8.80 12.66 -18.29
C TRP A 146 8.46 11.67 -19.41
N TRP A 147 8.14 10.43 -19.06
CA TRP A 147 8.00 9.34 -20.05
C TRP A 147 6.59 8.75 -20.15
N GLY A 148 5.58 9.35 -19.53
CA GLY A 148 4.21 8.82 -19.48
C GLY A 148 3.51 8.68 -20.83
N LYS A 149 4.03 9.31 -21.89
CA LYS A 149 3.51 9.19 -23.27
C LYS A 149 4.24 8.12 -24.10
N ALA A 150 5.32 7.54 -23.59
CA ALA A 150 6.09 6.55 -24.32
C ALA A 150 5.28 5.25 -24.49
N SER A 151 5.42 4.60 -25.65
CA SER A 151 4.66 3.37 -25.97
C SER A 151 4.94 2.20 -25.02
N TRP A 152 6.12 2.18 -24.39
CA TRP A 152 6.52 1.20 -23.39
C TRP A 152 5.97 1.50 -21.99
N TRP A 153 5.43 2.69 -21.73
CA TRP A 153 4.91 3.08 -20.41
C TRP A 153 3.78 2.17 -19.92
N LYS A 154 2.98 1.62 -20.85
CA LYS A 154 1.95 0.62 -20.55
C LYS A 154 2.51 -0.61 -19.79
N TRP A 155 3.77 -0.98 -20.05
CA TRP A 155 4.43 -2.09 -19.36
C TRP A 155 4.79 -1.73 -17.93
N VAL A 156 5.18 -0.47 -17.68
CA VAL A 156 5.37 0.05 -16.32
C VAL A 156 4.05 0.04 -15.56
N GLU A 157 2.96 0.50 -16.18
CA GLU A 157 1.63 0.46 -15.56
C GLU A 157 1.17 -0.98 -15.24
N SER A 158 1.46 -1.94 -16.11
CA SER A 158 1.25 -3.37 -15.82
C SER A 158 2.15 -3.86 -14.69
N ALA A 159 3.42 -3.46 -14.68
CA ALA A 159 4.37 -3.82 -13.64
C ALA A 159 3.93 -3.28 -12.27
N GLN A 160 3.32 -2.09 -12.17
CA GLN A 160 2.75 -1.58 -10.91
C GLN A 160 1.73 -2.53 -10.29
N LYS A 161 0.85 -3.13 -11.12
CA LYS A 161 -0.15 -4.09 -10.65
C LYS A 161 0.52 -5.37 -10.17
N LEU A 162 1.52 -5.86 -10.89
CA LEU A 162 2.31 -7.02 -10.46
C LEU A 162 3.08 -6.73 -9.17
N ALA A 163 3.66 -5.55 -9.03
CA ALA A 163 4.33 -5.09 -7.82
C ALA A 163 3.36 -5.04 -6.62
N MET A 164 2.12 -4.59 -6.81
CA MET A 164 1.07 -4.65 -5.78
C MET A 164 0.79 -6.09 -5.32
N VAL A 165 0.73 -7.05 -6.24
CA VAL A 165 0.59 -8.48 -5.89
C VAL A 165 1.84 -9.00 -5.17
N ALA A 166 3.02 -8.61 -5.65
CA ALA A 166 4.29 -9.01 -5.06
C ALA A 166 4.43 -8.53 -3.60
N ILE A 167 4.10 -7.27 -3.30
CA ILE A 167 4.15 -6.77 -1.91
C ILE A 167 3.05 -7.37 -1.02
N PHE A 168 1.91 -7.76 -1.60
CA PHE A 168 0.88 -8.51 -0.89
C PHE A 168 1.39 -9.91 -0.47
N ILE A 169 2.07 -10.61 -1.36
CA ILE A 169 2.68 -11.92 -1.05
C ILE A 169 3.84 -11.75 -0.08
N HIS A 170 4.72 -10.77 -0.32
CA HIS A 170 5.84 -10.42 0.57
C HIS A 170 5.36 -10.22 2.02
N SER A 171 4.31 -9.44 2.22
CA SER A 171 3.73 -9.23 3.55
C SER A 171 3.13 -10.51 4.13
N LEU A 172 2.36 -11.30 3.37
CA LEU A 172 1.81 -12.57 3.87
C LEU A 172 2.87 -13.57 4.35
N VAL A 173 4.07 -13.55 3.74
CA VAL A 173 5.16 -14.47 4.07
C VAL A 173 6.05 -13.95 5.20
N LEU A 174 6.38 -12.65 5.20
CA LEU A 174 7.37 -12.06 6.12
C LEU A 174 6.76 -11.23 7.25
N GLY A 175 5.51 -10.80 7.11
CA GLY A 175 4.85 -9.88 8.03
C GLY A 175 4.50 -10.55 9.35
N ARG A 176 5.29 -10.27 10.39
CA ARG A 176 5.02 -10.72 11.77
C ARG A 176 3.59 -10.34 12.20
N GLU A 177 3.12 -9.16 11.82
CA GLU A 177 1.81 -8.65 12.20
C GLU A 177 0.67 -9.51 11.63
N LEU A 178 0.91 -10.19 10.50
CA LEU A 178 -0.05 -11.11 9.86
C LEU A 178 -0.06 -12.51 10.48
N THR A 179 0.71 -12.75 11.54
CA THR A 179 0.56 -13.96 12.37
C THR A 179 -0.72 -13.91 13.22
N VAL A 180 -1.28 -12.72 13.45
CA VAL A 180 -2.52 -12.54 14.19
C VAL A 180 -3.73 -12.80 13.29
N GLY A 181 -4.56 -13.78 13.67
CA GLY A 181 -5.63 -14.32 12.81
C GLY A 181 -6.65 -13.30 12.31
N TRP A 182 -7.05 -12.33 13.15
CA TRP A 182 -8.00 -11.29 12.73
C TRP A 182 -7.39 -10.36 11.69
N PHE A 183 -6.12 -9.97 11.86
CA PHE A 183 -5.47 -9.04 10.94
C PHE A 183 -5.13 -9.73 9.62
N LYS A 184 -4.73 -11.01 9.67
CA LYS A 184 -4.57 -11.85 8.47
C LYS A 184 -5.85 -11.92 7.65
N THR A 185 -7.01 -12.04 8.30
CA THR A 185 -8.33 -12.04 7.63
C THR A 185 -8.61 -10.71 6.93
N ILE A 186 -8.33 -9.58 7.59
CA ILE A 186 -8.46 -8.25 6.99
C ILE A 186 -7.51 -8.11 5.80
N TRP A 187 -6.29 -8.63 5.90
CA TRP A 187 -5.32 -8.60 4.81
C TRP A 187 -5.83 -9.37 3.59
N TRP A 188 -6.40 -10.56 3.79
CA TRP A 188 -7.07 -11.28 2.70
C TRP A 188 -8.24 -10.50 2.11
N LEU A 189 -9.04 -9.81 2.93
CA LEU A 189 -10.07 -8.90 2.44
C LEU A 189 -9.47 -7.80 1.56
N TYR A 190 -8.34 -7.20 1.95
CA TYR A 190 -7.65 -6.22 1.11
C TYR A 190 -7.25 -6.82 -0.24
N GLY A 191 -6.64 -8.00 -0.25
CA GLY A 191 -6.27 -8.70 -1.49
C GLY A 191 -7.48 -8.99 -2.39
N LEU A 192 -8.55 -9.57 -1.84
CA LEU A 192 -9.76 -9.92 -2.59
C LEU A 192 -10.47 -8.69 -3.16
N THR A 193 -10.63 -7.64 -2.36
CA THR A 193 -11.28 -6.40 -2.80
C THR A 193 -10.44 -5.63 -3.81
N LEU A 194 -9.11 -5.70 -3.72
CA LEU A 194 -8.21 -5.15 -4.73
C LEU A 194 -8.42 -5.85 -6.08
N MET A 195 -8.45 -7.19 -6.09
CA MET A 195 -8.73 -7.96 -7.30
C MET A 195 -10.11 -7.63 -7.87
N ALA A 196 -11.14 -7.58 -7.02
CA ALA A 196 -12.50 -7.23 -7.42
C ALA A 196 -12.55 -5.82 -8.04
N ALA A 197 -11.85 -4.84 -7.45
CA ALA A 197 -11.77 -3.48 -7.97
C ALA A 197 -11.10 -3.42 -9.35
N TRP A 198 -10.01 -4.17 -9.57
CA TRP A 198 -9.35 -4.25 -10.88
C TRP A 198 -10.26 -4.88 -11.94
N VAL A 199 -10.88 -6.01 -11.62
CA VAL A 199 -11.81 -6.71 -12.52
C VAL A 199 -12.98 -5.80 -12.88
N TYR A 200 -13.60 -5.18 -11.88
CA TYR A 200 -14.71 -4.25 -12.08
C TYR A 200 -14.33 -3.08 -12.99
N ASN A 201 -13.21 -2.41 -12.71
CA ASN A 201 -12.76 -1.27 -13.50
C ASN A 201 -12.44 -1.67 -14.95
N TYR A 202 -11.79 -2.82 -15.16
CA TYR A 202 -11.50 -3.34 -16.50
C TYR A 202 -12.78 -3.53 -17.33
N TYR A 203 -13.81 -4.19 -16.77
CA TYR A 203 -15.07 -4.39 -17.47
C TYR A 203 -15.86 -3.09 -17.67
N TYR A 204 -15.82 -2.19 -16.70
CA TYR A 204 -16.48 -0.89 -16.80
C TYR A 204 -15.90 -0.06 -17.95
N ASP A 205 -14.57 0.00 -18.06
CA ASP A 205 -13.89 0.79 -19.10
C ASP A 205 -14.12 0.17 -20.49
N LYS A 206 -14.05 -1.16 -20.61
CA LYS A 206 -14.35 -1.87 -21.87
C LYS A 206 -15.76 -1.58 -22.38
N ARG A 207 -16.76 -1.53 -21.49
CA ARG A 207 -18.16 -1.22 -21.85
C ARG A 207 -18.37 0.23 -22.28
N ARG A 208 -17.49 1.16 -21.88
CA ARG A 208 -17.55 2.56 -22.28
C ARG A 208 -16.86 2.85 -23.60
N VAL A 209 -15.76 2.17 -23.91
CA VAL A 209 -15.04 2.33 -25.18
C VAL A 209 -15.79 1.68 -26.35
N GLY A 210 -16.62 0.66 -26.07
CA GLY A 210 -17.51 0.04 -27.06
C GLY A 210 -18.86 0.76 -27.27
N ARG A 211 -19.05 1.97 -26.71
CA ARG A 211 -20.19 2.86 -26.97
C ARG A 211 -19.68 4.15 -27.61
#